data_AF-A0A5N5GEG3-F1
#
_entry.id   AF-A0A5N5GEG3-F1
#
_cell.length_a   1.000
_cell.length_b   1.000
_cell.length_c   1.000
_cell.angle_alpha   90.00
_cell.angle_beta   90.00
_cell.angle_gamma   90.00
#
_symmetry.space_group_name_H-M   'P 1'
#
loop_
_entity.id
_entity.type
_entity.pdbx_description
1 polymer ?
#
loop_
_entity_poly.entity_id
_entity_poly.type
_entity_poly.pdbx_seq_one_letter_code
_entity_poly.pdbx_strand_id
1 'polypeptide(L)'
;MQEVKRVTKPKDHEDVNKDHTTPHEVFMNNHKKLAKEAEKSMKEIATSCTVVGALIVIIMFATIFTVPDGNNGDTGLPTLLTRRSTRFLFRAYFIIYE
;
A
#
# COMPACT_ATOMS: atom_id res chain seq x y z
N MET A 1 -15.49 -8.07 14.58
CA MET A 1 -16.41 -8.90 15.41
C MET A 1 -15.87 -9.15 16.82
N GLN A 2 -14.58 -9.49 16.98
CA GLN A 2 -13.95 -9.62 18.30
C GLN A 2 -14.08 -8.34 19.13
N GLU A 3 -13.97 -7.17 18.51
CA GLU A 3 -14.16 -5.88 19.19
C GLU A 3 -15.53 -5.74 19.85
N VAL A 4 -16.62 -6.12 19.15
CA VAL A 4 -17.98 -6.10 19.71
C VAL A 4 -18.08 -7.07 20.89
N LYS A 5 -17.56 -8.29 20.75
CA LYS A 5 -17.53 -9.30 21.82
C LYS A 5 -16.67 -8.90 23.02
N ARG A 6 -15.67 -8.02 22.84
CA ARG A 6 -14.83 -7.50 23.92
C ARG A 6 -15.56 -6.46 24.76
N VAL A 7 -16.41 -5.66 24.14
CA VAL A 7 -17.15 -4.58 24.82
C VAL A 7 -18.51 -5.00 25.36
N THR A 8 -19.06 -6.12 24.89
CA THR A 8 -20.32 -6.69 25.39
C THR A 8 -20.06 -7.85 26.35
N LYS A 9 -20.99 -8.08 27.30
CA LYS A 9 -20.88 -9.21 28.23
C LYS A 9 -21.12 -10.53 27.47
N PRO A 10 -20.50 -11.65 27.88
CA PRO A 10 -20.65 -12.93 27.18
C PRO A 10 -22.09 -13.39 27.00
N LYS A 11 -22.96 -13.11 28.00
CA LYS A 11 -24.39 -13.46 27.94
C LYS A 11 -25.13 -12.73 26.83
N ASP A 12 -24.65 -11.54 26.47
CA ASP A 12 -25.33 -10.67 25.53
C ASP A 12 -24.88 -10.96 24.09
N HIS A 13 -23.82 -11.75 23.87
CA HIS A 13 -23.22 -11.95 22.53
C HIS A 13 -24.20 -12.52 21.50
N GLU A 14 -25.11 -13.36 21.95
CA GLU A 14 -26.14 -14.03 21.14
C GLU A 14 -27.56 -13.64 21.57
N ASP A 15 -27.68 -12.76 22.57
CA ASP A 15 -28.99 -12.31 23.03
C ASP A 15 -29.63 -11.43 21.95
N VAL A 16 -30.94 -11.55 21.82
CA VAL A 16 -31.71 -10.83 20.79
C VAL A 16 -32.53 -9.75 21.45
N ASN A 17 -32.48 -8.55 20.89
CA ASN A 17 -33.32 -7.46 21.36
C ASN A 17 -34.80 -7.69 20.96
N LYS A 18 -35.68 -6.77 21.35
CA LYS A 18 -37.11 -6.82 21.01
C LYS A 18 -37.40 -6.83 19.50
N ASP A 19 -36.45 -6.36 18.70
CA ASP A 19 -36.53 -6.32 17.25
C ASP A 19 -35.96 -7.61 16.60
N HIS A 20 -35.71 -8.65 17.41
CA HIS A 20 -35.12 -9.92 17.00
C HIS A 20 -33.74 -9.79 16.33
N THR A 21 -32.95 -8.79 16.75
CA THR A 21 -31.59 -8.58 16.25
C THR A 21 -30.54 -8.80 17.32
N THR A 22 -29.43 -9.39 16.93
CA THR A 22 -28.26 -9.59 17.80
C THR A 22 -27.43 -8.30 17.91
N PRO A 23 -26.63 -8.10 18.98
CA PRO A 23 -25.73 -6.95 19.07
C PRO A 23 -24.77 -6.83 17.88
N HIS A 24 -24.40 -7.97 17.29
CA HIS A 24 -23.60 -8.01 16.08
C HIS A 24 -24.31 -7.36 14.89
N GLU A 25 -25.57 -7.72 14.64
CA GLU A 25 -26.36 -7.17 13.54
C GLU A 25 -26.63 -5.68 13.74
N VAL A 26 -26.93 -5.27 14.97
CA VAL A 26 -27.10 -3.85 15.32
C VAL A 26 -25.82 -3.07 15.03
N PHE A 27 -24.67 -3.59 15.45
CA PHE A 27 -23.38 -2.97 15.17
C PHE A 27 -23.11 -2.86 13.66
N MET A 28 -23.30 -3.95 12.92
CA MET A 28 -23.10 -3.96 11.46
C MET A 28 -24.03 -2.98 10.75
N ASN A 29 -25.30 -2.93 11.14
CA ASN A 29 -26.27 -2.05 10.49
C ASN A 29 -25.93 -0.58 10.74
N ASN A 30 -25.59 -0.23 11.99
CA ASN A 30 -25.21 1.13 12.36
C ASN A 30 -23.92 1.60 11.69
N HIS A 31 -22.95 0.70 11.50
CA HIS A 31 -21.64 1.03 10.92
C HIS A 31 -21.57 0.77 9.41
N LYS A 32 -22.65 0.33 8.76
CA LYS A 32 -22.67 -0.03 7.33
C LYS A 32 -22.24 1.12 6.42
N LYS A 33 -22.65 2.35 6.74
CA LYS A 33 -22.25 3.55 5.99
C LYS A 33 -20.75 3.83 6.13
N LEU A 34 -20.24 3.76 7.35
CA LEU A 34 -18.82 3.97 7.65
C LEU A 34 -17.94 2.90 6.98
N ALA A 35 -18.39 1.64 6.96
CA ALA A 35 -17.68 0.57 6.26
C ALA A 35 -17.56 0.84 4.75
N LYS A 36 -18.64 1.31 4.11
CA LYS A 36 -18.63 1.69 2.69
C LYS A 36 -17.72 2.88 2.41
N GLU A 37 -17.72 3.87 3.29
CA GLU A 37 -16.87 5.06 3.16
C GLU A 37 -15.39 4.70 3.35
N ALA A 38 -15.07 3.83 4.31
CA ALA A 38 -13.74 3.28 4.49
C ALA A 38 -13.27 2.50 3.26
N GLU A 39 -14.12 1.63 2.70
CA GLU A 39 -13.82 0.90 1.46
C GLU A 39 -13.51 1.86 0.30
N LYS A 40 -14.34 2.90 0.12
CA LYS A 40 -14.13 3.92 -0.91
C LYS A 40 -12.81 4.67 -0.69
N SER A 41 -12.54 5.13 0.52
CA SER A 41 -11.31 5.85 0.87
C SER A 41 -10.07 4.99 0.62
N MET A 42 -10.08 3.73 1.06
CA MET A 42 -8.98 2.78 0.80
C MET A 42 -8.74 2.58 -0.70
N LYS A 43 -9.82 2.49 -1.49
CA LYS A 43 -9.72 2.38 -2.96
C LYS A 43 -9.09 3.64 -3.57
N GLU A 44 -9.53 4.83 -3.17
CA GLU A 44 -8.99 6.10 -3.67
C GLU A 44 -7.50 6.27 -3.31
N ILE A 45 -7.11 5.91 -2.08
CA ILE A 45 -5.71 5.91 -1.62
C ILE A 45 -4.88 4.90 -2.43
N ALA A 46 -5.40 3.68 -2.65
CA ALA A 46 -4.71 2.68 -3.45
C ALA A 46 -4.52 3.17 -4.90
N THR A 47 -5.53 3.77 -5.51
CA THR A 47 -5.43 4.29 -6.89
C THR A 47 -4.43 5.44 -7.01
N SER A 48 -4.44 6.38 -6.06
CA SER A 48 -3.52 7.52 -6.09
C SER A 48 -2.07 7.08 -5.79
N CYS A 49 -1.86 6.20 -4.81
CA CYS A 49 -0.55 5.64 -4.48
C CYS A 49 0.03 4.80 -5.63
N THR A 50 -0.81 4.06 -6.35
CA THR A 50 -0.35 3.26 -7.51
C THR A 50 0.21 4.14 -8.62
N VAL A 51 -0.40 5.29 -8.90
CA VAL A 51 0.10 6.24 -9.90
C VAL A 51 1.44 6.83 -9.47
N VAL A 52 1.57 7.26 -8.22
CA VAL A 52 2.83 7.78 -7.66
C VAL A 52 3.92 6.70 -7.68
N GLY A 53 3.59 5.48 -7.26
CA GLY A 53 4.51 4.35 -7.28
C GLY A 53 4.97 3.99 -8.69
N ALA A 54 4.06 3.97 -9.67
CA ALA A 54 4.39 3.74 -11.07
C ALA A 54 5.33 4.83 -11.61
N LEU A 55 5.10 6.10 -11.27
CA LEU A 55 5.97 7.21 -11.66
C LEU A 55 7.39 7.04 -11.08
N ILE A 56 7.52 6.67 -9.80
CA ILE A 56 8.83 6.42 -9.17
C ILE A 56 9.56 5.27 -9.88
N VAL A 57 8.88 4.17 -10.19
CA VAL A 57 9.47 3.03 -10.91
C VAL A 57 9.95 3.44 -12.31
N ILE A 58 9.17 4.25 -13.04
CA ILE A 58 9.55 4.76 -14.36
C ILE A 58 10.79 5.65 -14.27
N ILE A 59 10.84 6.58 -13.30
CA ILE A 59 12.00 7.45 -13.09
C ILE A 59 13.24 6.63 -12.74
N MET A 60 13.12 5.66 -11.81
CA MET A 60 14.22 4.76 -11.47
C MET A 60 14.72 3.99 -12.69
N PHE A 61 13.82 3.40 -13.48
CA PHE A 61 14.19 2.69 -14.70
C PHE A 61 14.91 3.62 -15.67
N ALA A 62 14.34 4.78 -15.99
CA ALA A 62 14.96 5.75 -16.88
C ALA A 62 16.36 6.14 -16.40
N THR A 63 16.55 6.50 -15.12
CA THR A 63 17.86 6.90 -14.59
C THR A 63 18.92 5.80 -14.69
N ILE A 64 18.55 4.53 -14.52
CA ILE A 64 19.48 3.40 -14.66
C ILE A 64 20.00 3.28 -16.10
N PHE A 65 19.19 3.65 -17.10
CA PHE A 65 19.57 3.55 -18.51
C PHE A 65 20.09 4.87 -19.12
N THR A 66 19.67 6.03 -18.60
CA THR A 66 20.02 7.35 -19.16
C THR A 66 21.19 8.03 -18.47
N VAL A 67 21.57 7.62 -17.25
CA VAL A 67 22.85 8.04 -16.65
C VAL A 67 23.92 7.08 -17.15
N PRO A 68 24.76 7.46 -18.12
CA PRO A 68 25.85 6.61 -18.57
C PRO A 68 26.88 6.64 -17.44
N ASP A 69 26.99 5.55 -16.69
CA ASP A 69 28.20 5.30 -15.92
C ASP A 69 29.37 5.27 -16.91
N GLY A 70 30.44 6.01 -16.60
CA GLY A 70 31.50 6.37 -17.53
C GLY A 70 32.01 5.20 -18.38
N ASN A 71 32.22 5.52 -19.66
CA ASN A 71 32.74 4.68 -20.74
C ASN A 71 33.91 3.77 -20.35
N ASN A 72 33.68 2.45 -20.49
CA ASN A 72 34.69 1.53 -21.01
C ASN A 72 34.01 0.66 -22.07
N GLY A 73 34.01 1.15 -23.31
CA GLY A 73 33.63 0.37 -24.48
C GLY A 73 34.46 -0.91 -24.54
N ASP A 74 33.80 -2.05 -24.32
CA ASP A 74 34.12 -3.33 -24.97
C ASP A 74 33.15 -4.47 -24.64
N THR A 75 32.02 -4.20 -23.99
CA THR A 75 31.02 -5.26 -23.83
C THR A 75 29.64 -4.62 -23.79
N GLY A 76 28.89 -4.75 -24.89
CA GLY A 76 27.52 -4.25 -25.05
C GLY A 76 26.49 -4.98 -24.18
N LEU A 77 26.87 -5.33 -22.95
CA LEU A 77 26.00 -5.96 -21.96
C LEU A 77 25.86 -4.99 -20.77
N PRO A 78 24.64 -4.61 -20.37
CA PRO A 78 24.45 -3.76 -19.21
C PRO A 78 25.00 -4.47 -17.97
N THR A 79 25.99 -3.85 -17.33
CA THR A 79 26.79 -4.34 -16.18
C THR A 79 25.98 -4.43 -14.87
N LEU A 80 24.66 -4.59 -14.99
CA LEU A 80 23.64 -4.37 -13.96
C LEU A 80 23.58 -5.52 -12.93
N LEU A 81 24.20 -6.67 -13.18
CA LEU A 81 24.06 -7.87 -12.35
C LEU A 81 25.20 -8.12 -11.36
N THR A 82 26.30 -7.37 -11.38
CA THR A 82 27.52 -7.75 -10.64
C THR A 82 27.83 -6.80 -9.49
N ARG A 83 27.37 -7.16 -8.28
CA ARG A 83 27.82 -6.72 -6.92
C ARG A 83 27.97 -5.22 -6.60
N ARG A 84 27.77 -4.30 -7.56
CA ARG A 84 28.02 -2.84 -7.43
C ARG A 84 26.71 -2.03 -7.45
N SER A 85 25.55 -2.67 -7.28
CA SER A 85 24.22 -2.06 -7.39
C SER A 85 23.83 -1.12 -6.23
N THR A 86 24.40 -1.29 -5.03
CA THR A 86 24.03 -0.49 -3.84
C THR A 86 24.45 0.98 -3.94
N ARG A 87 25.56 1.27 -4.63
CA ARG A 87 26.07 2.64 -4.79
C ARG A 87 25.29 3.45 -5.84
N PHE A 88 24.76 2.78 -6.87
CA PHE A 88 23.91 3.40 -7.89
C PHE A 88 22.53 3.74 -7.36
N LEU A 89 21.91 2.85 -6.56
CA LEU A 89 20.62 3.13 -5.92
C LEU A 89 20.70 4.35 -4.99
N PHE A 90 21.80 4.50 -4.24
CA PHE A 90 22.01 5.66 -3.37
C PHE A 90 22.18 6.99 -4.13
N ARG A 91 22.86 6.98 -5.29
CA ARG A 91 22.99 8.19 -6.13
C ARG A 91 21.72 8.51 -6.91
N ALA A 92 20.97 7.51 -7.37
CA ALA A 92 19.66 7.70 -7.99
C ALA A 92 18.65 8.27 -6.98
N TYR A 93 18.66 7.78 -5.73
CA TYR A 93 17.85 8.36 -4.65
C TYR A 93 18.22 9.82 -4.38
N PHE A 94 19.51 10.18 -4.39
CA PHE A 94 19.95 11.57 -4.20
C PHE A 94 19.48 12.51 -5.34
N ILE A 95 19.45 12.05 -6.61
CA ILE A 95 19.01 12.85 -7.76
C ILE A 95 17.48 12.98 -7.86
N ILE A 96 16.72 12.00 -7.36
CA ILE A 96 15.25 12.05 -7.38
C ILE A 96 14.69 12.99 -6.30
N TYR A 97 15.44 13.23 -5.23
CA TYR A 97 15.02 14.04 -4.08
C TYR A 97 15.66 15.44 -4.02
N GLU A 98 16.42 15.83 -5.05
CA GLU A 98 16.90 17.21 -5.27
C GLU A 98 16.25 17.82 -6.52
#